data_AF-A0A1E3L6R5-F1
#
_entry.id   AF-A0A1E3L6R5-F1
#
_cell.length_a   1.000
_cell.length_b   1.000
_cell.length_c   1.000
_cell.angle_alpha   90.00
_cell.angle_beta   90.00
_cell.angle_gamma   90.00
#
_symmetry.space_group_name_H-M   'P 1'
#
loop_
_entity.id
_entity.type
_entity.pdbx_description
1 polymer ?
#
loop_
_entity_poly.entity_id
_entity_poly.type
_entity_poly.pdbx_seq_one_letter_code
_entity_poly.pdbx_strand_id
1 'polypeptide(L)'
;MMSKVMKRMGKEEKGFTLIELLAVIVIMAIIAVIAIPMIGNVINKSKANGDLATASQVYNSARLYVIGEKNGDFTTVANRTVTLANMTSTGYLNADTSLPSSKQTLTAATVVFTEKGELVSVTLAPVGQGSTNGAYTAAQVLSATPATPAAN
;
A
#
# COMPACT_ATOMS: atom_id res chain seq x y z
N MET A 1 -65.56 -0.54 -9.65
CA MET A 1 -64.13 -0.15 -9.54
C MET A 1 -63.14 -1.23 -9.99
N MET A 2 -63.53 -2.49 -10.22
CA MET A 2 -62.61 -3.58 -10.60
C MET A 2 -62.10 -3.61 -12.06
N SER A 3 -62.74 -2.95 -13.04
CA SER A 3 -62.39 -3.13 -14.46
C SER A 3 -61.10 -2.43 -14.92
N LYS A 4 -60.50 -1.56 -14.09
CA LYS A 4 -59.24 -0.86 -14.42
C LYS A 4 -57.99 -1.68 -14.12
N VAL A 5 -58.09 -2.74 -13.30
CA VAL A 5 -56.94 -3.59 -12.94
C VAL A 5 -56.62 -4.58 -14.06
N MET A 6 -57.64 -5.20 -14.66
CA MET A 6 -57.47 -6.15 -15.78
C MET A 6 -56.86 -5.50 -17.04
N LYS A 7 -57.07 -4.19 -17.24
CA LYS A 7 -56.56 -3.45 -18.40
C LYS A 7 -55.05 -3.13 -18.33
N ARG A 8 -54.39 -3.37 -17.19
CA ARG A 8 -52.94 -3.15 -17.02
C ARG A 8 -52.08 -4.39 -17.27
N MET A 9 -52.65 -5.60 -17.27
CA MET A 9 -51.94 -6.86 -17.56
C MET A 9 -51.73 -7.15 -19.06
N GLY A 10 -52.36 -6.37 -19.94
CA GLY A 10 -52.20 -6.48 -21.40
C GLY A 10 -51.20 -5.49 -22.02
N LYS A 11 -50.40 -4.80 -21.20
CA LYS A 11 -49.25 -4.05 -21.70
C LYS A 11 -48.10 -5.02 -21.85
N GLU A 12 -47.71 -5.29 -23.09
CA GLU A 12 -46.52 -6.08 -23.39
C GLU A 12 -45.30 -5.41 -22.76
N GLU A 13 -44.81 -5.97 -21.66
CA GLU A 13 -43.46 -5.73 -21.20
C GLU A 13 -42.54 -6.27 -22.30
N LYS A 14 -41.97 -5.38 -23.13
CA LYS A 14 -40.97 -5.76 -24.12
C LYS A 14 -39.75 -6.28 -23.37
N GLY A 15 -39.73 -7.59 -23.14
CA GLY A 15 -38.62 -8.28 -22.50
C GLY A 15 -37.36 -8.16 -23.34
N PHE A 16 -36.23 -7.93 -22.67
CA PHE A 16 -34.91 -7.94 -23.28
C PHE A 16 -34.66 -9.31 -23.93
N THR A 17 -34.16 -9.33 -25.16
CA THR A 17 -33.91 -10.61 -25.85
C THR A 17 -32.59 -11.22 -25.34
N LEU A 18 -32.51 -12.56 -25.32
CA LEU A 18 -31.27 -13.23 -24.91
C LEU A 18 -30.08 -12.89 -25.81
N ILE A 19 -30.33 -12.58 -27.09
CA ILE A 19 -29.27 -12.22 -28.04
C ILE A 19 -28.66 -10.85 -27.75
N GLU A 20 -29.46 -9.88 -27.28
CA GLU A 20 -28.95 -8.58 -26.85
C GLU A 20 -28.06 -8.72 -25.61
N LEU A 21 -28.46 -9.59 -24.67
CA LEU A 21 -27.64 -9.86 -23.49
C LEU A 21 -26.34 -10.60 -23.87
N LEU A 22 -26.42 -11.50 -24.86
CA LEU A 22 -25.26 -12.22 -25.39
C LEU A 22 -24.25 -11.28 -26.07
N ALA A 23 -24.71 -10.30 -26.85
CA ALA A 23 -23.81 -9.33 -27.48
C ALA A 23 -23.02 -8.51 -26.45
N VAL A 24 -23.66 -8.13 -25.32
CA VAL A 24 -23.02 -7.35 -24.25
C VAL A 24 -21.92 -8.16 -23.56
N ILE A 25 -22.18 -9.42 -23.18
CA ILE A 25 -21.17 -10.24 -22.50
C ILE A 25 -19.96 -10.53 -23.39
N VAL A 26 -20.15 -10.65 -24.71
CA VAL A 26 -19.04 -10.85 -25.67
C VAL A 26 -18.13 -9.61 -25.69
N ILE A 27 -18.72 -8.42 -25.75
CA ILE A 27 -17.94 -7.16 -25.73
C ILE A 27 -17.23 -7.00 -24.37
N MET A 28 -17.91 -7.28 -23.26
CA MET A 28 -17.29 -7.24 -21.93
C MET A 28 -16.13 -8.22 -21.79
N ALA A 29 -16.23 -9.43 -22.38
CA ALA A 29 -15.16 -10.42 -22.35
C ALA A 29 -13.90 -9.92 -23.07
N ILE A 30 -14.05 -9.30 -24.25
CA ILE A 30 -12.92 -8.73 -25.00
C ILE A 30 -12.22 -7.61 -24.19
N ILE A 31 -13.00 -6.72 -23.58
CA ILE A 31 -12.46 -5.64 -22.75
C ILE A 31 -11.75 -6.19 -21.52
N ALA A 32 -12.33 -7.21 -20.86
CA ALA A 32 -11.80 -7.80 -19.64
C ALA A 32 -10.39 -8.38 -19.85
N VAL A 33 -10.12 -9.02 -20.99
CA VAL A 33 -8.81 -9.62 -21.30
C VAL A 33 -7.68 -8.59 -21.25
N ILE A 34 -7.91 -7.36 -21.73
CA ILE A 34 -6.90 -6.29 -21.71
C ILE A 34 -6.90 -5.56 -20.36
N ALA A 35 -8.08 -5.34 -19.78
CA ALA A 35 -8.24 -4.55 -18.56
C ALA A 35 -7.66 -5.24 -17.32
N ILE A 36 -7.82 -6.56 -17.18
CA ILE A 36 -7.37 -7.31 -15.99
C ILE A 36 -5.86 -7.16 -15.72
N PRO A 37 -4.94 -7.44 -16.68
CA PRO A 37 -3.51 -7.29 -16.43
C PRO A 37 -3.10 -5.83 -16.19
N MET A 38 -3.72 -4.88 -16.90
CA MET A 38 -3.45 -3.46 -16.74
C MET A 38 -3.83 -2.96 -15.33
N ILE A 39 -5.05 -3.28 -14.88
CA ILE A 39 -5.54 -2.91 -13.55
C ILE A 39 -4.70 -3.60 -12.46
N GLY A 40 -4.33 -4.87 -12.66
CA GLY A 40 -3.44 -5.61 -11.75
C GLY A 40 -2.10 -4.88 -11.52
N ASN A 41 -1.46 -4.41 -12.60
CA ASN A 41 -0.21 -3.66 -12.49
C ASN A 41 -0.38 -2.32 -11.76
N VAL A 42 -1.48 -1.60 -12.03
CA VAL A 42 -1.78 -0.34 -11.33
C VAL A 42 -1.99 -0.59 -9.84
N ILE A 43 -2.76 -1.61 -9.47
CA ILE A 43 -2.99 -1.99 -8.06
C ILE A 43 -1.67 -2.37 -7.39
N ASN A 44 -0.82 -3.16 -8.04
CA ASN A 44 0.47 -3.56 -7.47
C ASN A 44 1.39 -2.36 -7.25
N LYS A 45 1.42 -1.40 -8.19
CA LYS A 45 2.17 -0.15 -8.03
C LYS A 45 1.62 0.70 -6.89
N SER A 46 0.29 0.84 -6.79
CA SER A 46 -0.35 1.56 -5.67
C SER A 46 -0.05 0.92 -4.32
N LYS A 47 -0.03 -0.41 -4.23
CA LYS A 47 0.36 -1.14 -3.03
C LYS A 47 1.82 -0.89 -2.66
N ALA A 48 2.74 -0.97 -3.63
CA ALA A 48 4.16 -0.69 -3.41
C ALA A 48 4.41 0.75 -2.96
N ASN A 49 3.71 1.72 -3.55
CA ASN A 49 3.75 3.12 -3.13
C ASN A 49 3.23 3.30 -1.69
N GLY A 50 2.17 2.58 -1.32
CA GLY A 50 1.62 2.62 0.03
C GLY A 50 2.57 2.06 1.09
N ASP A 51 3.25 0.96 0.78
CA ASP A 51 4.27 0.39 1.67
C ASP A 51 5.47 1.33 1.78
N LEU A 52 5.89 1.97 0.69
CA LEU A 52 6.93 2.99 0.73
C LEU A 52 6.55 4.18 1.60
N ALA A 53 5.30 4.67 1.50
CA ALA A 53 4.79 5.73 2.36
C ALA A 53 4.82 5.31 3.84
N THR A 54 4.53 4.03 4.13
CA THR A 54 4.68 3.45 5.46
C THR A 54 6.14 3.46 5.90
N ALA A 55 7.09 3.14 5.01
CA ALA A 55 8.52 3.23 5.30
C ALA A 55 8.96 4.69 5.62
N SER A 56 8.45 5.68 4.87
CA SER A 56 8.68 7.11 5.15
C SER A 56 8.07 7.54 6.49
N GLN A 57 6.89 7.03 6.84
CA GLN A 57 6.29 7.26 8.16
C GLN A 57 7.16 6.69 9.29
N VAL A 58 7.65 5.45 9.12
CA VAL A 58 8.56 4.79 10.06
C VAL A 58 9.87 5.58 10.20
N TYR A 59 10.44 6.06 9.09
CA TYR A 59 11.61 6.93 9.09
C TYR A 59 11.38 8.21 9.90
N ASN A 60 10.27 8.92 9.64
CA ASN A 60 9.94 10.15 10.36
C ASN A 60 9.77 9.88 11.87
N SER A 61 9.10 8.78 12.22
CA SER A 61 8.90 8.35 13.61
C SER A 61 10.22 8.05 14.29
N ALA A 62 11.13 7.35 13.62
CA ALA A 62 12.46 7.06 14.12
C ALA A 62 13.28 8.34 14.33
N ARG A 63 13.21 9.29 13.39
CA ARG A 63 13.89 10.59 13.48
C ARG A 63 13.35 11.42 14.65
N LEU A 64 12.05 11.41 14.89
CA LEU A 64 11.45 12.09 16.06
C LEU A 64 11.87 11.43 17.37
N TYR A 65 11.87 10.10 17.44
CA TYR A 65 12.36 9.34 18.59
C TYR A 65 13.81 9.72 18.94
N VAL A 66 14.67 9.81 17.93
CA VAL A 66 16.04 10.27 18.13
C VAL A 66 16.09 11.66 18.77
N ILE A 67 15.32 12.60 18.23
CA ILE A 67 15.36 14.00 18.67
C ILE A 67 14.85 14.10 20.11
N GLY A 68 13.77 13.41 20.44
CA GLY A 68 13.15 13.45 21.77
C GLY A 68 13.89 12.63 22.82
N GLU A 69 14.17 11.35 22.55
CA GLU A 69 14.67 10.40 23.56
C GLU A 69 16.19 10.31 23.59
N LYS A 70 16.86 10.76 22.53
CA LYS A 70 18.33 10.78 22.43
C LYS A 70 18.88 12.19 22.28
N ASN A 71 18.08 13.23 22.55
CA ASN A 71 18.49 14.63 22.43
C ASN A 71 19.12 14.98 21.07
N GLY A 72 18.72 14.28 19.99
CA GLY A 72 19.29 14.48 18.66
C GLY A 72 20.70 13.91 18.46
N ASP A 73 21.21 13.08 19.37
CA ASP A 73 22.59 12.59 19.33
C ASP A 73 22.78 11.44 18.33
N PHE A 74 23.18 11.76 17.09
CA PHE A 74 23.53 10.77 16.06
C PHE A 74 24.99 10.31 16.10
N THR A 75 25.87 10.96 16.85
CA THR A 75 27.33 10.84 16.69
C THR A 75 27.98 9.82 17.62
N THR A 76 27.32 9.44 18.72
CA THR A 76 27.90 8.53 19.72
C THR A 76 28.00 7.06 19.31
N VAL A 77 27.38 6.68 18.19
CA VAL A 77 27.43 5.32 17.64
C VAL A 77 27.63 5.36 16.14
N ALA A 78 28.54 4.52 15.65
CA ALA A 78 28.68 4.27 14.23
C ALA A 78 27.39 3.63 13.70
N ASN A 79 26.62 4.41 12.95
CA ASN A 79 25.30 4.09 12.42
C ASN A 79 24.22 3.79 13.47
N ARG A 80 23.49 4.82 13.93
CA ARG A 80 22.43 4.62 14.90
C ARG A 80 21.25 3.85 14.31
N THR A 81 20.93 2.73 14.96
CA THR A 81 19.77 1.92 14.63
C THR A 81 18.61 2.22 15.58
N VAL A 82 17.43 2.46 15.01
CA VAL A 82 16.16 2.62 15.73
C VAL A 82 15.24 1.48 15.35
N THR A 83 14.72 0.76 16.34
CA THR A 83 13.83 -0.40 16.13
C THR A 83 12.36 -0.04 16.33
N LEU A 84 11.46 -0.90 15.84
CA LEU A 84 10.02 -0.75 16.02
C LEU A 84 9.63 -0.58 17.48
N ALA A 85 10.18 -1.42 18.37
CA ALA A 85 9.92 -1.35 19.81
C ALA A 85 10.31 0.00 20.41
N ASN A 86 11.40 0.62 19.93
CA ASN A 86 11.80 1.94 20.40
C ASN A 86 10.74 2.99 20.06
N MET A 87 10.09 2.89 18.89
CA MET A 87 9.10 3.85 18.43
C MET A 87 7.70 3.59 19.00
N THR A 88 7.31 2.32 19.16
CA THR A 88 5.97 1.96 19.65
C THR A 88 5.85 2.09 21.17
N SER A 89 6.90 1.74 21.92
CA SER A 89 6.89 1.86 23.38
C SER A 89 6.87 3.31 23.88
N THR A 90 7.37 4.24 23.07
CA THR A 90 7.47 5.67 23.39
C THR A 90 6.36 6.49 22.71
N GLY A 91 5.49 5.85 21.91
CA GLY A 91 4.33 6.48 21.29
C GLY A 91 4.62 7.28 20.00
N TYR A 92 5.83 7.22 19.44
CA TYR A 92 6.13 7.86 18.15
C TYR A 92 5.53 7.15 16.94
N LEU A 93 5.22 5.86 17.07
CA LEU A 93 4.56 5.06 16.03
C LEU A 93 3.48 4.16 16.66
N ASN A 94 2.36 4.00 15.98
CA ASN A 94 1.31 3.09 16.43
C ASN A 94 1.75 1.62 16.22
N ALA A 95 1.54 0.77 17.23
CA ALA A 95 1.85 -0.66 17.17
C ALA A 95 1.03 -1.41 16.09
N ASP A 96 -0.15 -0.90 15.74
CA ASP A 96 -1.04 -1.49 14.74
C ASP A 96 -0.79 -0.98 13.31
N THR A 97 0.36 -0.34 13.07
CA THR A 97 0.71 0.15 11.73
C THR A 97 0.82 -1.04 10.77
N SER A 98 -0.03 -1.07 9.74
CA SER A 98 -0.12 -2.16 8.77
C SER A 98 0.39 -1.75 7.39
N LEU A 99 0.94 -2.71 6.64
CA LEU A 99 1.35 -2.51 5.25
C LEU A 99 0.13 -2.55 4.31
N PRO A 100 -0.10 -1.51 3.48
CA PRO A 100 -1.18 -1.50 2.49
C PRO A 100 -1.18 -2.68 1.51
N SER A 101 0.00 -3.25 1.19
CA SER A 101 0.10 -4.32 0.22
C SER A 101 -0.40 -5.68 0.73
N SER A 102 0.03 -6.05 1.94
CA SER A 102 -0.21 -7.35 2.57
C SER A 102 -1.35 -7.31 3.58
N LYS A 103 -1.76 -6.10 4.01
CA LYS A 103 -2.71 -5.84 5.11
C LYS A 103 -2.26 -6.45 6.45
N GLN A 104 -0.98 -6.80 6.56
CA GLN A 104 -0.39 -7.32 7.80
C GLN A 104 0.20 -6.17 8.61
N THR A 105 0.07 -6.28 9.93
CA THR A 105 0.72 -5.38 10.89
C THR A 105 2.23 -5.55 10.83
N LEU A 106 2.97 -4.47 11.01
CA LEU A 106 4.42 -4.51 11.14
C LEU A 106 4.81 -5.32 12.39
N THR A 107 5.62 -6.34 12.20
CA THR A 107 6.19 -7.16 13.28
C THR A 107 7.59 -6.68 13.65
N ALA A 108 8.33 -6.13 12.69
CA ALA A 108 9.60 -5.45 12.93
C ALA A 108 9.79 -4.29 11.96
N ALA A 109 10.53 -3.29 12.41
CA ALA A 109 10.97 -2.17 11.59
C ALA A 109 12.30 -1.69 12.14
N THR A 110 13.23 -1.36 11.24
CA THR A 110 14.57 -0.93 11.60
C THR A 110 14.96 0.25 10.72
N VAL A 111 15.32 1.37 11.33
CA VAL A 111 15.82 2.55 10.64
C VAL A 111 17.27 2.77 11.02
N VAL A 112 18.14 2.93 10.04
CA VAL A 112 19.57 3.16 10.25
C VAL A 112 19.93 4.56 9.79
N PHE A 113 20.51 5.34 10.69
CA PHE A 113 21.04 6.69 10.43
C PHE A 113 22.56 6.70 10.48
N THR A 114 23.21 7.53 9.67
CA THR A 114 24.65 7.80 9.79
C THR A 114 24.95 8.66 11.02
N GLU A 115 26.24 8.82 11.34
CA GLU A 115 26.71 9.71 12.41
C GLU A 115 26.31 11.17 12.21
N LYS A 116 26.03 11.56 10.96
CA LYS A 116 25.54 12.90 10.58
C LYS A 116 24.01 13.02 10.59
N GLY A 117 23.30 11.95 10.96
CA GLY A 117 21.84 11.88 10.98
C GLY A 117 21.19 11.68 9.61
N GLU A 118 21.96 11.31 8.58
CA GLU A 118 21.42 10.98 7.26
C GLU A 118 20.83 9.57 7.26
N LEU A 119 19.74 9.37 6.52
CA LEU A 119 19.15 8.05 6.36
C LEU A 119 20.07 7.13 5.55
N VAL A 120 20.28 5.90 6.02
CA VAL A 120 20.94 4.83 5.25
C VAL A 120 19.88 3.91 4.65
N SER A 121 19.05 3.33 5.51
CA SER A 121 18.00 2.39 5.10
C SER A 121 16.85 2.33 6.11
N VAL A 122 15.69 1.92 5.60
CA VAL A 122 14.53 1.49 6.39
C VAL A 122 14.23 0.05 6.02
N THR A 123 14.22 -0.85 6.99
CA THR A 123 13.82 -2.25 6.78
C THR A 123 12.51 -2.51 7.49
N LEU A 124 11.51 -3.06 6.80
CA LEU A 124 10.20 -3.42 7.32
C LEU A 124 10.01 -4.94 7.28
N ALA A 125 9.37 -5.49 8.32
CA ALA A 125 8.86 -6.85 8.35
C ALA A 125 7.38 -6.83 8.80
N PRO A 126 6.48 -7.58 8.14
CA PRO A 126 6.71 -8.44 6.97
C PRO A 126 7.15 -7.63 5.72
N VAL A 127 7.73 -8.31 4.73
CA VAL A 127 8.26 -7.64 3.53
C VAL A 127 7.11 -7.04 2.71
N GLY A 128 7.17 -5.74 2.45
CA GLY A 128 6.24 -5.02 1.58
C GLY A 128 6.50 -5.27 0.09
N GLN A 129 5.51 -4.98 -0.76
CA GLN A 129 5.68 -4.99 -2.20
C GLN A 129 6.57 -3.82 -2.66
N GLY A 130 7.44 -4.06 -3.64
CA GLY A 130 8.39 -3.05 -4.13
C GLY A 130 9.60 -2.82 -3.22
N SER A 131 9.94 -3.82 -2.40
CA SER A 131 11.16 -3.86 -1.58
C SER A 131 11.94 -5.16 -1.82
N THR A 132 13.27 -5.09 -1.81
CA THR A 132 14.15 -6.26 -1.80
C THR A 132 14.44 -6.62 -0.34
N ASN A 133 13.99 -7.80 0.11
CA ASN A 133 14.15 -8.28 1.50
C ASN A 133 13.60 -7.33 2.59
N GLY A 134 12.60 -6.50 2.27
CA GLY A 134 12.01 -5.55 3.21
C GLY A 134 12.79 -4.25 3.40
N ALA A 135 13.96 -4.11 2.76
CA ALA A 135 14.75 -2.90 2.78
C ALA A 135 14.28 -1.86 1.73
N TYR A 136 14.19 -0.61 2.17
CA TYR A 136 14.01 0.59 1.37
C TYR A 136 15.25 1.47 1.55
N THR A 137 15.83 1.91 0.45
CA THR A 137 17.03 2.77 0.46
C THR A 137 16.67 4.20 0.82
N ALA A 138 17.65 4.97 1.28
CA ALA A 138 17.47 6.39 1.56
C ALA A 138 16.88 7.16 0.36
N ALA A 139 17.37 6.89 -0.84
CA ALA A 139 16.85 7.49 -2.06
C ALA A 139 15.36 7.18 -2.26
N GLN A 140 14.92 5.94 -2.02
CA GLN A 140 13.52 5.54 -2.18
C GLN A 140 12.61 6.23 -1.16
N VAL A 141 13.02 6.24 0.10
CA VAL A 141 12.23 6.81 1.20
C VAL A 141 12.14 8.33 1.11
N LEU A 142 13.21 9.00 0.68
CA LEU A 142 13.29 10.46 0.56
C LEU A 142 12.69 11.00 -0.75
N SER A 143 12.80 10.27 -1.85
CA SER A 143 12.17 10.65 -3.14
C SER A 143 10.76 10.09 -3.32
N ALA A 144 10.27 9.31 -2.36
CA ALA A 144 9.00 8.56 -2.44
C ALA A 144 8.86 7.74 -3.74
N THR A 145 9.98 7.26 -4.29
CA THR A 145 10.01 6.39 -5.48
C THR A 145 10.22 4.93 -5.05
N PRO A 146 9.32 3.99 -5.36
CA PRO A 146 9.48 2.59 -4.98
C PRO A 146 10.64 1.92 -5.72
N ALA A 147 11.16 0.82 -5.18
CA ALA A 147 12.03 -0.05 -5.97
C ALA A 147 11.23 -0.59 -7.16
N THR A 148 11.82 -0.56 -8.35
CA THR A 148 11.31 -1.34 -9.48
C THR A 148 11.29 -2.81 -9.01
N PRO A 149 10.12 -3.47 -8.93
CA PRO A 149 10.08 -4.90 -8.64
C PRO A 149 10.92 -5.60 -9.71
N ALA A 150 11.76 -6.56 -9.32
CA ALA A 150 12.46 -7.39 -10.29
C ALA A 150 11.42 -7.95 -11.27
N ALA A 151 11.61 -7.67 -12.56
CA ALA A 151 10.78 -8.26 -13.60
C ALA A 151 10.99 -9.77 -13.54
N ASN A 152 9.93 -10.51 -13.20
CA ASN A 152 9.87 -11.94 -13.44
C ASN A 152 9.65 -12.20 -14.93
#